data_AF-A0A355V299-F1
#
_entry.id   AF-A0A355V299-F1
#
_cell.length_a   1.000
_cell.length_b   1.000
_cell.length_c   1.000
_cell.angle_alpha   90.00
_cell.angle_beta   90.00
_cell.angle_gamma   90.00
#
_symmetry.space_group_name_H-M   'P 1'
#
loop_
_entity.id
_entity.type
_entity.pdbx_description
1 polymer ?
#
loop_
_entity_poly.entity_id
_entity_poly.type
_entity_poly.pdbx_seq_one_letter_code
_entity_poly.pdbx_strand_id
1 'polypeptide(L)' 'SELELTYASKDGEEGFPGNFDSRVTMTLTDDNAIDIRYAAETDKTTVVNMTNHSYFNLGCENILGCEVT' A
#
# COMPACT_ATOMS: atom_id res chain seq x y z
N SER A 1 4.43 -3.31 16.47
CA SER A 1 5.34 -2.17 16.11
C SER A 1 4.79 -1.49 14.87
N GLU A 2 5.11 -0.21 14.62
CA GLU A 2 4.51 0.58 13.53
C GLU A 2 5.57 1.34 12.71
N LEU A 3 5.33 1.46 11.41
CA LEU A 3 6.10 2.25 10.45
C LEU A 3 5.14 3.09 9.60
N GLU A 4 5.38 4.40 9.52
CA GLU A 4 4.69 5.29 8.60
C GLU A 4 5.64 5.70 7.46
N LEU A 5 5.17 5.54 6.22
CA LEU A 5 5.84 5.96 5.00
C LEU A 5 5.02 7.07 4.35
N THR A 6 5.67 8.15 3.92
CA THR A 6 4.99 9.29 3.30
C THR A 6 5.60 9.64 1.95
N TYR A 7 4.77 10.07 1.00
CA TYR A 7 5.23 10.59 -0.29
C TYR A 7 4.34 11.73 -0.76
N ALA A 8 4.96 12.82 -1.22
CA ALA A 8 4.30 14.00 -1.75
C ALA A 8 4.52 14.07 -3.28
N SER A 9 3.45 13.82 -4.03
CA SER A 9 3.41 13.89 -5.49
C SER A 9 2.94 15.30 -5.90
N LYS A 10 3.65 15.93 -6.83
CA LYS A 10 3.30 17.31 -7.24
C LYS A 10 2.17 17.33 -8.24
N ASP A 11 1.43 18.43 -8.30
CA ASP A 11 0.40 18.67 -9.33
C ASP A 11 0.91 18.34 -10.75
N GLY A 12 0.23 17.40 -11.41
CA GLY A 12 0.55 16.94 -12.76
C GLY A 12 1.54 15.77 -12.83
N GLU A 13 2.08 15.30 -11.71
CA GLU A 13 2.94 14.12 -11.66
C GLU A 13 2.15 12.86 -12.07
N GLU A 14 2.76 12.02 -12.93
CA GLU A 14 2.09 10.90 -13.61
C GLU A 14 0.79 11.28 -14.37
N GLY A 15 0.57 12.58 -14.62
CA GLY A 15 -0.58 13.12 -15.34
C GLY A 15 -1.83 13.38 -14.48
N PHE A 16 -1.74 13.26 -13.15
CA PHE A 16 -2.89 13.44 -12.26
C PHE A 16 -2.98 14.87 -11.68
N PRO A 17 -4.17 15.48 -11.60
CA PRO A 17 -4.33 16.80 -11.00
C PRO A 17 -4.14 16.78 -9.48
N GLY A 18 -3.65 17.89 -8.95
CA GLY A 18 -3.54 18.19 -7.52
C GLY A 18 -2.21 17.76 -6.92
N ASN A 19 -1.76 18.50 -5.91
CA ASN A 19 -0.73 17.98 -5.03
C ASN A 19 -1.36 16.83 -4.22
N PHE A 20 -0.63 15.73 -4.09
CA PHE A 20 -1.13 14.50 -3.48
C PHE A 20 -0.14 14.04 -2.40
N ASP A 21 -0.57 14.18 -1.14
CA ASP A 21 0.17 13.72 0.02
C ASP A 21 -0.36 12.35 0.44
N SER A 22 0.46 11.31 0.28
CA SER A 22 0.11 9.94 0.61
C SER A 22 0.84 9.46 1.86
N ARG A 23 0.15 8.60 2.63
CA ARG A 23 0.68 7.94 3.83
C ARG A 23 0.31 6.46 3.77
N VAL A 24 1.28 5.60 4.05
CA VAL A 24 1.09 4.17 4.26
C VAL A 24 1.59 3.82 5.65
N THR A 25 0.69 3.36 6.52
CA THR A 25 1.03 2.91 7.87
C THR A 25 1.01 1.39 7.89
N MET A 26 2.13 0.77 8.25
CA MET A 26 2.28 -0.67 8.38
C MET A 26 2.46 -1.02 9.87
N THR A 27 1.55 -1.81 10.41
CA THR A 27 1.58 -2.23 11.81
C THR A 27 1.75 -3.75 11.88
N LEU A 28 2.79 -4.22 12.58
CA LEU A 28 2.87 -5.61 13.03
C LEU A 28 2.04 -5.75 14.31
N THR A 29 1.04 -6.61 14.27
CA THR A 29 0.11 -6.87 15.37
C THR A 29 0.55 -8.08 16.20
N ASP A 30 0.04 -8.18 17.43
CA ASP A 30 0.40 -9.26 18.35
C ASP A 30 -0.18 -10.63 17.93
N ASP A 31 -1.17 -10.65 17.04
CA ASP A 31 -1.80 -11.85 16.47
C ASP A 31 -1.14 -12.32 15.15
N ASN A 32 0.13 -11.94 14.91
CA ASN A 32 0.93 -12.29 13.73
C ASN A 32 0.34 -11.81 12.40
N ALA A 33 -0.35 -10.67 12.40
CA ALA A 33 -0.82 -10.02 11.18
C ALA A 33 0.03 -8.78 10.84
N ILE A 34 -0.06 -8.38 9.57
CA ILE A 34 0.35 -7.07 9.11
C ILE A 34 -0.89 -6.28 8.70
N ASP A 35 -1.12 -5.16 9.37
CA ASP A 35 -2.18 -4.22 9.06
C ASP A 35 -1.58 -3.08 8.21
N ILE A 36 -2.15 -2.86 7.01
CA ILE A 36 -1.69 -1.84 6.08
C ILE A 36 -2.82 -0.84 5.87
N ARG A 37 -2.63 0.38 6.39
CA ARG A 37 -3.56 1.49 6.21
C ARG A 37 -3.05 2.47 5.17
N TYR A 38 -3.94 2.87 4.27
CA TYR A 38 -3.70 3.90 3.27
C TYR A 38 -4.47 5.16 3.64
N ALA A 39 -3.80 6.30 3.60
CA ALA A 39 -4.43 7.60 3.69
C ALA A 39 -3.84 8.53 2.64
N ALA A 40 -4.66 9.45 2.14
CA ALA A 40 -4.18 10.48 1.24
C ALA A 40 -5.03 11.74 1.32
N GLU A 41 -4.39 12.87 1.06
CA GLU A 41 -5.02 14.19 0.93
C GLU A 41 -4.60 14.81 -0.39
N THR A 42 -5.51 15.57 -0.99
CA THR A 42 -5.24 16.29 -2.24
C THR A 42 -5.94 17.64 -2.27
N ASP A 43 -5.33 18.61 -2.97
CA ASP A 43 -5.86 19.97 -3.12
C ASP A 43 -6.74 20.17 -4.37
N LYS A 44 -6.88 19.14 -5.21
CA LYS A 44 -7.80 19.12 -6.38
C LYS A 44 -8.47 17.77 -6.50
N THR A 45 -9.62 17.74 -7.18
CA THR A 45 -10.28 16.47 -7.52
C THR A 45 -9.35 15.61 -8.37
N THR A 46 -9.02 14.43 -7.87
CA THR A 46 -8.17 13.44 -8.54
C THR A 46 -8.68 12.02 -8.29
N VAL A 47 -8.12 11.04 -8.99
CA VAL A 47 -8.42 9.62 -8.78
C VAL A 47 -7.33 8.96 -7.95
N VAL A 48 -7.72 8.12 -7.00
CA VAL A 48 -6.78 7.42 -6.11
C VAL A 48 -7.29 6.00 -5.89
N ASN A 49 -6.42 5.01 -6.10
CA ASN A 49 -6.72 3.59 -5.86
C ASN A 49 -5.43 2.85 -5.47
N MET A 50 -4.98 3.04 -4.23
CA MET A 50 -3.74 2.47 -3.71
C MET A 50 -3.92 0.98 -3.37
N THR A 51 -2.84 0.20 -3.47
CA THR A 51 -2.82 -1.23 -3.11
C THR A 51 -1.44 -1.67 -2.63
N ASN A 52 -1.33 -2.89 -2.11
CA ASN A 52 -0.06 -3.55 -1.80
C ASN A 52 0.19 -4.64 -2.85
N HIS A 53 1.37 -4.63 -3.45
CA HIS A 53 1.71 -5.55 -4.54
C HIS A 53 2.69 -6.64 -4.10
N SER A 54 2.50 -7.19 -2.90
CA SER A 54 3.35 -8.26 -2.38
C SER A 54 3.12 -9.56 -3.14
N TYR A 55 4.21 -10.31 -3.32
CA TYR A 55 4.18 -11.69 -3.77
C TYR A 55 4.46 -12.59 -2.58
N PHE A 56 3.56 -13.53 -2.32
CA PHE A 56 3.74 -14.50 -1.25
C PHE A 56 4.46 -15.75 -1.78
N ASN A 57 5.40 -16.25 -0.98
CA ASN A 57 5.98 -17.58 -1.13
C ASN A 57 5.99 -18.23 0.25
N LEU A 58 5.19 -19.27 0.41
CA LEU A 58 4.99 -19.95 1.70
C LEU A 58 5.85 -21.22 1.85
N GLY A 59 6.84 -21.42 0.96
CA GLY A 59 7.73 -22.58 1.02
C GLY A 59 7.15 -23.89 0.46
N CYS A 60 6.06 -23.82 -0.31
CA CYS A 60 5.65 -24.92 -1.18
C CYS A 60 6.75 -25.21 -2.22
N GLU A 61 6.84 -26.42 -2.79
CA GLU A 61 7.87 -26.76 -3.80
C GLU A 61 7.97 -25.69 -4.90
N ASN A 62 6.82 -25.21 -5.38
CA ASN A 62 6.63 -23.96 -6.12
C ASN A 62 5.18 -23.46 -5.91
N ILE A 63 4.83 -22.32 -6.52
CA ILE A 63 3.50 -21.70 -6.34
C ILE A 63 2.33 -22.60 -6.79
N LEU A 64 2.54 -23.57 -7.69
CA LEU A 64 1.51 -24.51 -8.14
C LEU A 64 1.16 -25.55 -7.06
N GLY A 65 2.05 -25.76 -6.09
CA GLY A 65 1.84 -26.66 -4.96
C GLY A 65 1.21 -25.99 -3.74
N CYS A 66 0.94 -24.69 -3.79
CA CYS A 66 0.26 -23.98 -2.70
C CYS A 66 -1.26 -24.03 -2.90
N GLU A 67 -2.00 -24.38 -1.85
CA GLU A 67 -3.46 -24.32 -1.85
C GLU A 67 -3.94 -22.87 -1.63
N VAL A 68 -4.95 -22.47 -2.39
CA VAL A 68 -5.65 -21.19 -2.22
C VAL A 68 -7.08 -21.51 -1.80
N THR A 69 -7.38 -21.27 -0.54
CA THR A 69 -8.67 -21.56 0.09
C THR A 69 -9.41 -20.29 0.47
#